data_AF-A0A6P4YJN2-F1
#
_entry.id   AF-A0A6P4YJN2-F1
#
_cell.length_a   1.000
_cell.length_b   1.000
_cell.length_c   1.000
_cell.angle_alpha   90.00
_cell.angle_beta   90.00
_cell.angle_gamma   90.00
#
_symmetry.space_group_name_H-M   'P 1'
#
loop_
_entity.id
_entity.type
_entity.pdbx_description
1 polymer ?
#
loop_
_entity_poly.entity_id
_entity_poly.type
_entity_poly.pdbx_seq_one_letter_code
_entity_poly.pdbx_strand_id
1 'polypeptide(L)'
;MSASNPGKPKTLQDTIQDIENQIALLGSGPNTDKKKEDLAKLKELLTKARQEQAKVQLQATAASSGAKPQLVKVPVPSVNSNTSVTMATPSPVLPRLGGSGQNHSAGRISPEGSQVLSKRRLQDLVREIDPTEQLDDDVEELLLQVADDFIENVVTSSCQLAKHRKSNTLETKDVQMYLERNWNMYIPGFGTDDIRPYKKACTTEAHKQRMALIRKTLKK
;
A
#
# COMPACT_ATOMS: atom_id res chain seq x y z
N MET A 1 9.12 30.92 -30.16
CA MET A 1 9.19 31.33 -28.74
C MET A 1 8.20 30.47 -27.96
N SER A 2 8.67 29.37 -27.35
CA SER A 2 7.84 28.51 -26.50
C SER A 2 8.29 28.68 -25.06
N ALA A 3 7.39 29.24 -24.24
CA ALA A 3 7.63 29.59 -22.86
C ALA A 3 7.81 28.34 -21.99
N SER A 4 8.87 28.36 -21.17
CA SER A 4 9.21 27.35 -20.19
C SER A 4 8.31 27.50 -18.95
N ASN A 5 7.65 26.42 -18.55
CA ASN A 5 6.82 26.34 -17.35
C ASN A 5 7.69 25.83 -16.17
N PRO A 6 7.97 26.64 -15.12
CA PRO A 6 8.88 26.24 -14.06
C PRO A 6 8.08 25.52 -12.96
N GLY A 7 8.07 24.19 -12.99
CA GLY A 7 7.42 23.44 -11.90
C GLY A 7 7.34 21.93 -12.06
N LYS A 8 7.73 21.34 -13.20
CA LYS A 8 7.82 19.88 -13.34
C LYS A 8 9.25 19.43 -13.00
N PRO A 9 9.45 18.36 -12.20
CA PRO A 9 10.76 17.75 -12.04
C PRO A 9 11.28 17.36 -13.43
N LYS A 10 12.50 17.78 -13.76
CA LYS A 10 13.12 17.51 -15.07
C LYS A 10 13.00 16.01 -15.36
N THR A 11 12.38 15.68 -16.48
CA THR A 11 12.20 14.28 -16.84
C THR A 11 13.54 13.69 -17.29
N LEU A 12 13.67 12.36 -17.28
CA LEU A 12 14.85 11.70 -17.85
C LEU A 12 15.08 12.11 -19.31
N GLN A 13 13.99 12.37 -20.05
CA GLN A 13 14.04 12.85 -21.43
C GLN A 13 14.60 14.27 -21.55
N ASP A 14 14.20 15.19 -20.67
CA ASP A 14 14.76 16.56 -20.65
C ASP A 14 16.26 16.54 -20.35
N THR A 15 16.68 15.65 -19.45
CA THR A 15 18.09 15.50 -19.09
C THR A 15 18.92 14.95 -20.26
N ILE A 16 18.38 13.98 -21.00
CA ILE A 16 19.00 13.44 -22.22
C ILE A 16 19.16 14.55 -23.27
N GLN A 17 18.11 15.35 -23.50
CA GLN A 17 18.13 16.45 -24.46
C GLN A 17 19.13 17.56 -24.08
N ASP A 18 19.22 17.90 -22.80
CA ASP A 18 20.20 18.87 -22.27
C ASP A 18 21.65 18.38 -22.52
N ILE A 19 21.92 17.09 -22.31
CA ILE A 19 23.25 16.49 -22.55
C ILE A 19 23.58 16.49 -24.05
N GLU A 20 22.64 16.13 -24.93
CA GLU A 20 22.84 16.14 -26.38
C GLU A 20 23.18 17.55 -26.90
N ASN A 21 22.48 18.57 -26.40
CA ASN A 21 22.74 19.97 -26.75
C ASN A 21 24.12 20.44 -26.24
N GLN A 22 24.53 20.03 -25.05
CA GLN A 22 25.83 20.39 -24.48
C GLN A 22 27.00 19.72 -25.23
N ILE A 23 26.81 18.49 -25.72
CA ILE A 23 27.77 17.81 -26.61
C ILE A 23 27.89 18.55 -27.95
N ALA A 24 26.76 18.97 -28.53
CA ALA A 24 26.75 19.71 -29.81
C ALA A 24 27.50 21.04 -29.70
N LEU A 25 27.34 21.76 -28.58
CA LEU A 25 28.00 23.04 -28.32
C LEU A 25 29.52 22.89 -28.07
N LEU A 26 29.93 21.81 -27.41
CA LEU A 26 31.35 21.51 -27.12
C LEU A 26 32.08 20.87 -28.33
N GLY A 27 31.36 20.30 -29.29
CA GLY A 27 31.93 19.61 -30.45
C GLY A 27 32.48 20.53 -31.55
N SER A 28 32.04 21.78 -31.63
CA SER A 28 32.45 22.75 -32.65
C SER A 28 33.50 23.74 -32.13
N GLY A 29 34.79 23.39 -32.20
CA GLY A 29 35.90 24.30 -31.92
C GLY A 29 37.24 23.60 -31.68
N PRO A 30 38.39 24.32 -31.66
CA PRO A 30 39.69 23.73 -31.36
C PRO A 30 39.69 23.17 -29.92
N ASN A 31 39.81 21.85 -29.80
CA ASN A 31 39.56 21.10 -28.57
C ASN A 31 40.85 20.94 -27.74
N THR A 32 40.88 21.54 -26.54
CA THR A 32 41.87 21.24 -25.50
C THR A 32 41.65 19.83 -24.94
N ASP A 33 42.70 19.15 -24.44
CA ASP A 33 42.56 17.75 -23.98
C ASP A 33 41.56 17.59 -22.82
N LYS A 34 41.42 18.63 -21.99
CA LYS A 34 40.39 18.70 -20.94
C LYS A 34 38.96 18.72 -21.50
N LYS A 35 38.72 19.42 -22.61
CA LYS A 35 37.41 19.41 -23.30
C LYS A 35 37.12 18.06 -23.95
N LYS A 36 38.14 17.34 -24.44
CA LYS A 36 37.97 15.98 -24.98
C LYS A 36 37.57 14.98 -23.89
N GLU A 37 38.18 15.08 -22.71
CA GLU A 37 37.82 14.25 -21.55
C GLU A 37 36.39 14.53 -21.09
N ASP A 38 35.99 15.80 -21.02
CA ASP A 38 34.63 16.18 -20.64
C ASP A 38 33.60 15.73 -21.70
N LEU A 39 33.93 15.82 -23.00
CA LEU A 39 33.10 15.30 -24.08
C LEU A 39 32.94 13.77 -23.99
N ALA A 40 34.00 13.05 -23.63
CA ALA A 40 33.96 11.60 -23.44
C ALA A 40 33.04 11.23 -22.27
N LYS A 41 33.17 11.93 -21.13
CA LYS A 41 32.29 11.73 -19.97
C LYS A 41 30.82 12.04 -20.29
N LEU A 42 30.56 13.09 -21.07
CA LEU A 42 29.20 13.44 -21.50
C LEU A 42 28.59 12.39 -22.43
N LYS A 43 29.37 11.83 -23.37
CA LYS A 43 28.92 10.74 -24.25
C LYS A 43 28.64 9.45 -23.48
N GLU A 44 29.48 9.13 -22.49
CA GLU A 44 29.27 7.97 -21.61
C GLU A 44 28.00 8.14 -20.76
N LEU A 45 27.80 9.33 -20.19
CA LEU A 45 26.61 9.65 -19.39
C LEU A 45 25.32 9.56 -20.23
N LEU A 46 25.36 10.05 -21.47
CA LEU A 46 24.23 9.93 -22.42
C LEU A 46 23.89 8.47 -22.72
N THR A 47 24.92 7.65 -22.95
CA THR A 47 24.76 6.21 -23.23
C THR A 47 24.11 5.49 -22.04
N LYS A 48 24.56 5.82 -20.83
CA LYS A 48 24.02 5.27 -19.58
C LYS A 48 22.57 5.71 -19.33
N ALA A 49 22.25 6.99 -19.58
CA ALA A 49 20.90 7.52 -19.44
C ALA A 49 19.91 6.85 -20.41
N ARG A 50 20.30 6.62 -21.68
CA ARG A 50 19.48 5.87 -22.65
C ARG A 50 19.30 4.40 -22.25
N GLN A 51 20.32 3.76 -21.68
CA GLN A 51 20.23 2.37 -21.22
C GLN A 51 19.27 2.24 -20.01
N GLU A 52 19.33 3.18 -19.07
CA GLU A 52 18.41 3.25 -17.93
C GLU A 52 16.96 3.41 -18.42
N GLN A 53 16.74 4.27 -19.43
CA GLN A 53 15.43 4.46 -20.04
C GLN A 53 14.89 3.18 -20.71
N ALA A 54 15.74 2.46 -21.46
CA ALA A 54 15.36 1.18 -22.08
C ALA A 54 15.00 0.12 -21.03
N LYS A 55 15.67 0.14 -19.88
CA LYS A 55 15.43 -0.79 -18.77
C LYS A 55 14.10 -0.50 -18.05
N VAL A 56 13.73 0.77 -17.88
CA VAL A 56 12.42 1.17 -17.35
C VAL A 56 11.28 0.78 -18.31
N GLN A 57 11.51 0.82 -19.62
CA GLN A 57 10.51 0.39 -20.62
C GLN A 57 10.29 -1.14 -20.64
N LEU A 58 11.35 -1.94 -20.43
CA LEU A 58 11.27 -3.41 -20.39
C LEU A 58 10.64 -3.96 -19.11
N GLN A 59 10.53 -3.16 -18.04
CA GLN A 59 9.83 -3.55 -16.82
C GLN A 59 8.32 -3.33 -16.89
N ALA A 60 7.83 -2.58 -17.89
CA ALA A 60 6.40 -2.35 -18.14
C ALA A 60 5.74 -3.42 -19.04
N THR A 61 6.48 -4.39 -19.59
CA THR A 61 5.96 -5.41 -20.53
C THR A 61 5.81 -6.82 -19.93
N ALA A 62 6.03 -7.01 -18.63
CA ALA A 62 5.70 -8.26 -17.94
C ALA A 62 4.22 -8.35 -17.49
N ALA A 63 3.43 -7.30 -17.73
CA ALA A 63 1.98 -7.28 -17.51
C ALA A 63 1.25 -6.74 -18.75
N SER A 64 1.25 -7.50 -19.85
CA SER A 64 0.17 -7.55 -20.84
C SER A 64 0.60 -8.37 -22.06
N SER A 65 0.09 -9.61 -22.13
CA SER A 65 -0.09 -10.30 -23.40
C SER A 65 -1.12 -9.54 -24.24
N GLY A 66 -0.76 -9.13 -25.46
CA GLY A 66 -1.76 -8.91 -26.52
C GLY A 66 -1.63 -7.61 -27.32
N ALA A 67 -1.14 -7.77 -28.55
CA ALA A 67 -1.49 -7.02 -29.76
C ALA A 67 -1.11 -5.53 -29.93
N LYS A 68 -0.76 -5.23 -31.19
CA LYS A 68 -0.22 -4.00 -31.77
C LYS A 68 -1.29 -2.93 -32.08
N PRO A 69 -0.91 -1.69 -32.47
CA PRO A 69 -1.53 -0.44 -32.02
C PRO A 69 -2.46 0.22 -33.05
N GLN A 70 -3.40 1.06 -32.58
CA GLN A 70 -3.81 2.24 -33.34
C GLN A 70 -4.39 3.38 -32.48
N LEU A 71 -4.01 4.57 -32.90
CA LEU A 71 -4.19 5.94 -32.39
C LEU A 71 -5.65 6.43 -32.45
N VAL A 72 -6.25 6.88 -31.33
CA VAL A 72 -7.14 8.07 -31.33
C VAL A 72 -7.17 8.78 -29.95
N LYS A 73 -6.94 10.08 -30.03
CA LYS A 73 -7.05 11.19 -29.06
C LYS A 73 -8.34 11.18 -28.22
N VAL A 74 -8.31 11.67 -26.96
CA VAL A 74 -9.34 12.50 -26.25
C VAL A 74 -8.92 12.70 -24.76
N PRO A 75 -9.30 13.82 -24.09
CA PRO A 75 -8.57 14.42 -22.97
C PRO A 75 -9.14 14.10 -21.57
N VAL A 76 -8.35 14.49 -20.56
CA VAL A 76 -8.56 14.52 -19.10
C VAL A 76 -9.95 14.96 -18.60
N PRO A 77 -10.36 14.52 -17.40
CA PRO A 77 -11.22 15.33 -16.54
C PRO A 77 -10.48 15.82 -15.28
N SER A 78 -10.59 17.13 -15.07
CA SER A 78 -10.29 17.86 -13.84
C SER A 78 -11.49 17.79 -12.90
N VAL A 79 -11.22 17.80 -11.60
CA VAL A 79 -12.21 17.96 -10.53
C VAL A 79 -12.83 19.35 -10.59
N ASN A 80 -14.14 19.47 -10.37
CA ASN A 80 -14.73 20.59 -9.62
C ASN A 80 -16.18 20.27 -9.16
N SER A 81 -16.45 20.62 -7.91
CA SER A 81 -17.76 20.73 -7.26
C SER A 81 -18.67 21.69 -8.06
N ASN A 82 -20.00 21.53 -8.09
CA ASN A 82 -20.99 22.29 -7.29
C ASN A 82 -22.44 21.83 -7.61
N THR A 83 -23.22 21.61 -6.55
CA THR A 83 -24.67 21.83 -6.31
C THR A 83 -25.72 21.98 -7.43
N SER A 84 -26.83 21.24 -7.23
CA SER A 84 -28.25 21.62 -7.33
C SER A 84 -29.12 21.12 -8.51
N VAL A 85 -30.14 20.34 -8.11
CA VAL A 85 -31.53 20.19 -8.61
C VAL A 85 -31.78 19.76 -10.07
N THR A 86 -32.53 18.67 -10.28
CA THR A 86 -33.97 18.66 -10.65
C THR A 86 -34.41 17.25 -11.15
N MET A 87 -35.65 16.92 -10.78
CA MET A 87 -36.53 15.77 -11.07
C MET A 87 -36.47 15.11 -12.47
N ALA A 88 -36.60 13.76 -12.52
CA ALA A 88 -37.70 13.04 -13.20
C ALA A 88 -37.43 11.51 -13.31
N THR A 89 -38.35 10.72 -12.75
CA THR A 89 -38.69 9.32 -13.07
C THR A 89 -39.36 9.22 -14.48
N PRO A 90 -39.58 8.05 -15.14
CA PRO A 90 -39.74 6.70 -14.56
C PRO A 90 -39.20 5.47 -15.36
N SER A 91 -39.15 4.34 -14.64
CA SER A 91 -39.33 2.92 -15.06
C SER A 91 -38.32 2.20 -15.98
N PRO A 92 -37.91 0.98 -15.57
CA PRO A 92 -37.71 -0.14 -16.49
C PRO A 92 -38.75 -1.26 -16.26
N VAL A 93 -39.24 -1.76 -17.39
CA VAL A 93 -40.18 -2.88 -17.59
C VAL A 93 -39.58 -4.24 -17.18
N LEU A 94 -40.42 -5.09 -16.58
CA LEU A 94 -40.17 -6.52 -16.34
C LEU A 94 -39.90 -7.27 -17.65
N PRO A 95 -39.20 -8.42 -17.59
CA PRO A 95 -39.96 -9.68 -17.68
C PRO A 95 -39.61 -10.71 -16.59
N ARG A 96 -40.64 -11.43 -16.15
CA ARG A 96 -40.62 -12.56 -15.22
C ARG A 96 -41.31 -13.73 -15.92
N LEU A 97 -40.68 -14.91 -15.99
CA LEU A 97 -41.17 -16.16 -15.39
C LEU A 97 -40.39 -17.42 -15.85
N GLY A 98 -40.17 -18.31 -14.87
CA GLY A 98 -39.92 -19.75 -15.02
C GLY A 98 -38.45 -20.14 -14.86
N GLY A 99 -38.00 -20.93 -13.88
CA GLY A 99 -38.66 -21.65 -12.80
C GLY A 99 -37.64 -22.54 -12.07
N SER A 100 -38.07 -23.07 -10.91
CA SER A 100 -37.48 -24.18 -10.14
C SER A 100 -36.32 -23.89 -9.17
N GLY A 101 -36.71 -23.67 -7.91
CA GLY A 101 -36.36 -24.60 -6.83
C GLY A 101 -34.88 -24.84 -6.51
N GLN A 102 -34.29 -23.96 -5.70
CA GLN A 102 -33.28 -24.34 -4.72
C GLN A 102 -33.30 -23.32 -3.59
N ASN A 103 -33.99 -23.69 -2.50
CA ASN A 103 -33.91 -23.02 -1.21
C ASN A 103 -32.50 -23.22 -0.66
N HIS A 104 -31.56 -22.36 -1.06
CA HIS A 104 -30.41 -22.07 -0.23
C HIS A 104 -30.87 -20.99 0.75
N SER A 105 -31.36 -21.46 1.89
CA SER A 105 -31.46 -20.67 3.11
C SER A 105 -30.05 -20.19 3.45
N ALA A 106 -29.62 -19.09 2.83
CA ALA A 106 -28.52 -18.29 3.34
C ALA A 106 -28.97 -17.86 4.73
N GLY A 107 -28.45 -18.56 5.74
CA GLY A 107 -28.74 -18.29 7.13
C GLY A 107 -28.55 -16.81 7.37
N ARG A 108 -29.66 -16.11 7.61
CA ARG A 108 -29.60 -14.89 8.40
C ARG A 108 -28.94 -15.32 9.70
N ILE A 109 -27.70 -14.93 9.88
CA ILE A 109 -27.10 -14.80 11.20
C ILE A 109 -28.05 -13.89 11.98
N SER A 110 -28.83 -14.50 12.87
CA SER A 110 -29.62 -13.75 13.84
C SER A 110 -28.62 -13.05 14.76
N PRO A 111 -28.69 -11.72 14.94
CA PRO A 111 -27.74 -11.00 15.79
C PRO A 111 -27.81 -11.44 17.26
N GLU A 112 -28.88 -12.10 17.69
CA GLU A 112 -29.03 -12.59 19.08
C GLU A 112 -28.24 -13.86 19.43
N GLY A 113 -27.60 -14.52 18.47
CA GLY A 113 -26.84 -15.77 18.72
C GLY A 113 -25.32 -15.61 18.80
N SER A 114 -24.79 -14.40 18.60
CA SER A 114 -23.37 -14.17 18.32
C SER A 114 -22.60 -13.47 19.43
N GLN A 115 -23.24 -13.15 20.54
CA GLN A 115 -22.60 -12.43 21.64
C GLN A 115 -21.66 -13.38 22.40
N VAL A 116 -20.38 -13.30 22.08
CA VAL A 116 -19.29 -14.11 22.65
C VAL A 116 -19.01 -13.83 24.12
N LEU A 117 -19.33 -12.62 24.60
CA LEU A 117 -19.20 -12.20 25.98
C LEU A 117 -20.56 -11.85 26.57
N SER A 118 -21.01 -12.59 27.59
CA SER A 118 -22.28 -12.27 28.26
C SER A 118 -22.11 -11.14 29.28
N LYS A 119 -23.19 -10.38 29.49
CA LYS A 119 -23.27 -9.31 30.51
C LYS A 119 -22.87 -9.79 31.90
N ARG A 120 -23.32 -10.99 32.28
CA ARG A 120 -22.93 -11.63 33.54
C ARG A 120 -21.41 -11.84 33.65
N ARG A 121 -20.76 -12.30 32.57
CA ARG A 121 -19.31 -12.53 32.56
C ARG A 121 -18.54 -11.21 32.59
N LEU A 122 -19.04 -10.17 31.93
CA LEU A 122 -18.47 -8.82 32.04
C LEU A 122 -18.49 -8.33 33.50
N GLN A 123 -19.61 -8.48 34.20
CA GLN A 123 -19.71 -8.11 35.61
C GLN A 123 -18.79 -8.94 36.52
N ASP A 124 -18.61 -10.23 36.24
CA ASP A 124 -17.64 -11.07 36.94
C ASP A 124 -16.20 -10.56 36.74
N LEU A 125 -15.86 -10.16 35.51
CA LEU A 125 -14.53 -9.62 35.18
C LEU A 125 -14.27 -8.28 35.86
N VAL A 126 -15.26 -7.38 35.90
CA VAL A 126 -15.14 -6.09 36.60
C VAL A 126 -14.87 -6.31 38.07
N ARG A 127 -15.62 -7.21 38.74
CA ARG A 127 -15.42 -7.55 40.15
C ARG A 127 -14.06 -8.18 40.47
N GLU A 128 -13.45 -8.87 39.50
CA GLU A 128 -12.11 -9.45 39.64
C GLU A 128 -11.03 -8.35 39.63
N ILE A 129 -11.26 -7.26 38.89
CA ILE A 129 -10.37 -6.09 38.81
C ILE A 129 -10.58 -5.14 39.99
N ASP A 130 -11.84 -4.72 40.20
CA ASP A 130 -12.28 -3.88 41.31
C ASP A 130 -13.64 -4.36 41.84
N PRO A 131 -13.70 -4.92 43.06
CA PRO A 131 -14.94 -5.40 43.66
C PRO A 131 -15.88 -4.28 44.11
N THR A 132 -15.43 -3.03 44.16
CA THR A 132 -16.22 -1.87 44.62
C THR A 132 -16.87 -1.08 43.48
N GLU A 133 -16.40 -1.28 42.25
CA GLU A 133 -16.90 -0.59 41.07
C GLU A 133 -18.15 -1.28 40.50
N GLN A 134 -19.16 -0.48 40.15
CA GLN A 134 -20.40 -0.95 39.54
C GLN A 134 -20.66 -0.12 38.28
N LEU A 135 -20.71 -0.79 37.12
CA LEU A 135 -20.95 -0.14 35.84
C LEU A 135 -22.44 0.15 35.64
N ASP A 136 -22.72 1.27 35.00
CA ASP A 136 -24.07 1.59 34.51
C ASP A 136 -24.42 0.72 33.29
N ASP A 137 -25.72 0.49 33.08
CA ASP A 137 -26.24 -0.37 32.02
C ASP A 137 -25.71 0.04 30.63
N ASP A 138 -25.74 1.34 30.32
CA ASP A 138 -25.27 1.88 29.04
C ASP A 138 -23.76 1.67 28.82
N VAL A 139 -22.97 1.66 29.89
CA VAL A 139 -21.52 1.42 29.82
C VAL A 139 -21.24 -0.06 29.59
N GLU A 140 -22.00 -0.95 30.23
CA GLU A 140 -21.91 -2.39 29.98
C GLU A 140 -22.22 -2.71 28.51
N GLU A 141 -23.28 -2.14 27.94
CA GLU A 141 -23.63 -2.34 26.52
C GLU A 141 -22.53 -1.80 25.58
N LEU A 142 -21.95 -0.64 25.89
CA LEU A 142 -20.84 -0.09 25.11
C LEU A 142 -19.61 -1.00 25.15
N LEU A 143 -19.22 -1.52 26.32
CA LEU A 143 -18.07 -2.40 26.45
C LEU A 143 -18.29 -3.74 25.72
N LEU A 144 -19.51 -4.26 25.74
CA LEU A 144 -19.88 -5.45 24.97
C LEU A 144 -19.75 -5.20 23.47
N GLN A 145 -20.23 -4.07 22.97
CA GLN A 145 -20.07 -3.70 21.55
C GLN A 145 -18.58 -3.57 21.17
N VAL A 146 -17.77 -2.92 22.01
CA VAL A 146 -16.33 -2.79 21.78
C VAL A 146 -15.65 -4.17 21.74
N ALA A 147 -16.08 -5.12 22.57
CA ALA A 147 -15.56 -6.48 22.56
C ALA A 147 -15.91 -7.23 21.27
N ASP A 148 -17.14 -7.07 20.78
CA ASP A 148 -17.57 -7.67 19.51
C ASP A 148 -16.80 -7.08 18.32
N ASP A 149 -16.66 -5.74 18.27
CA ASP A 149 -15.88 -5.04 17.24
C ASP A 149 -14.40 -5.46 17.26
N PHE A 150 -13.84 -5.63 18.46
CA PHE A 150 -12.48 -6.14 18.64
C PHE A 150 -12.31 -7.53 18.02
N ILE A 151 -13.25 -8.44 18.28
CA ILE A 151 -13.19 -9.81 17.77
C ILE A 151 -13.35 -9.82 16.25
N GLU A 152 -14.29 -9.06 15.69
CA GLU A 152 -14.46 -8.97 14.24
C GLU A 152 -13.19 -8.46 13.56
N ASN A 153 -12.56 -7.43 14.12
CA ASN A 153 -11.31 -6.87 13.58
C ASN A 153 -10.14 -7.85 13.68
N VAL A 154 -9.97 -8.51 14.83
CA VAL A 154 -8.92 -9.53 15.05
C VAL A 154 -9.12 -10.71 14.10
N VAL A 155 -10.33 -11.25 14.00
CA VAL A 155 -10.62 -12.41 13.14
C VAL A 155 -10.42 -12.05 11.67
N THR A 156 -10.90 -10.89 11.23
CA THR A 156 -10.76 -10.42 9.85
C THR A 156 -9.28 -10.28 9.47
N SER A 157 -8.50 -9.61 10.32
CA SER A 157 -7.08 -9.39 10.07
C SER A 157 -6.29 -10.69 10.11
N SER A 158 -6.60 -11.59 11.06
CA SER A 158 -5.95 -12.89 11.16
C SER A 158 -6.27 -13.78 9.95
N CYS A 159 -7.50 -13.75 9.44
CA CYS A 159 -7.87 -14.42 8.20
C CYS A 159 -7.10 -13.87 6.99
N GLN A 160 -6.85 -12.56 6.93
CA GLN A 160 -6.02 -11.97 5.88
C GLN A 160 -4.57 -12.47 5.95
N LEU A 161 -4.02 -12.64 7.17
CA LEU A 161 -2.69 -13.21 7.38
C LEU A 161 -2.59 -14.67 6.93
N ALA A 162 -3.60 -15.49 7.27
CA ALA A 162 -3.70 -16.87 6.80
C ALA A 162 -3.71 -16.94 5.26
N LYS A 163 -4.51 -16.07 4.61
CA LYS A 163 -4.54 -15.94 3.15
C LYS A 163 -3.22 -15.46 2.57
N HIS A 164 -2.51 -14.54 3.23
CA HIS A 164 -1.22 -14.02 2.77
C HIS A 164 -0.15 -15.13 2.67
N ARG A 165 -0.16 -16.09 3.60
CA ARG A 165 0.70 -17.29 3.52
C ARG A 165 0.13 -18.41 2.63
N LYS A 166 -0.95 -18.13 1.90
CA LYS A 166 -1.65 -19.05 0.98
C LYS A 166 -2.27 -20.26 1.71
N SER A 167 -2.62 -20.09 2.99
CA SER A 167 -3.36 -21.08 3.77
C SER A 167 -4.87 -20.81 3.68
N ASN A 168 -5.66 -21.88 3.60
CA ASN A 168 -7.12 -21.82 3.75
C ASN A 168 -7.57 -22.16 5.18
N THR A 169 -6.62 -22.34 6.09
CA THR A 169 -6.84 -22.67 7.49
C THR A 169 -6.23 -21.57 8.35
N LEU A 170 -7.07 -20.98 9.22
CA LEU A 170 -6.63 -20.03 10.23
C LEU A 170 -5.84 -20.78 11.32
N GLU A 171 -4.61 -20.38 11.56
CA GLU A 171 -3.79 -20.92 12.64
C GLU A 171 -3.61 -19.90 13.76
N THR A 172 -3.25 -20.38 14.95
CA THR A 172 -3.00 -19.54 16.12
C THR A 172 -1.88 -18.51 15.90
N LYS A 173 -0.92 -18.82 15.01
CA LYS A 173 0.16 -17.91 14.63
C LYS A 173 -0.35 -16.65 13.92
N ASP A 174 -1.45 -16.77 13.17
CA ASP A 174 -2.05 -15.64 12.44
C ASP A 174 -2.67 -14.65 13.43
N VAL A 175 -3.39 -15.17 14.43
CA VAL A 175 -4.02 -14.38 15.50
C VAL A 175 -2.97 -13.73 16.40
N GLN A 176 -2.00 -14.53 16.84
CA GLN A 176 -0.91 -14.05 17.69
C GLN A 176 -0.15 -12.89 17.05
N MET A 177 0.25 -13.03 15.77
CA MET A 177 1.01 -11.98 15.10
C MET A 177 0.24 -10.65 15.04
N TYR A 178 -1.07 -10.69 14.85
CA TYR A 178 -1.90 -9.48 14.81
C TYR A 178 -2.02 -8.84 16.20
N LEU A 179 -2.26 -9.62 17.24
CA LEU A 179 -2.36 -9.12 18.62
C LEU A 179 -1.05 -8.47 19.09
N GLU A 180 0.10 -9.08 18.80
CA GLU A 180 1.40 -8.53 19.21
C GLU A 180 1.75 -7.23 18.47
N ARG A 181 1.46 -7.15 17.17
CA ARG A 181 1.85 -5.99 16.34
C ARG A 181 0.89 -4.82 16.41
N ASN A 182 -0.40 -5.08 16.51
CA ASN A 182 -1.43 -4.05 16.42
C ASN A 182 -2.00 -3.67 17.79
N TRP A 183 -2.07 -4.62 18.71
CA TRP A 183 -2.64 -4.42 20.05
C TRP A 183 -1.61 -4.39 21.16
N ASN A 184 -0.34 -4.68 20.84
CA ASN A 184 0.74 -4.77 21.82
C ASN A 184 0.43 -5.79 22.94
N MET A 185 -0.40 -6.79 22.65
CA MET A 185 -0.76 -7.86 23.57
C MET A 185 0.14 -9.07 23.35
N TYR A 186 0.71 -9.59 24.43
CA TYR A 186 1.51 -10.81 24.41
C TYR A 186 0.77 -11.90 25.19
N ILE A 187 0.58 -13.07 24.57
CA ILE A 187 -0.11 -14.21 25.18
C ILE A 187 0.96 -15.25 25.59
N PRO A 188 1.23 -15.41 26.90
CA PRO A 188 2.16 -16.43 27.37
C PRO A 188 1.72 -17.85 26.97
N GLY A 189 2.69 -18.71 26.63
CA GLY A 189 2.44 -20.10 26.27
C GLY A 189 1.94 -20.32 24.82
N PHE A 190 1.71 -19.24 24.07
CA PHE A 190 1.40 -19.28 22.64
C PHE A 190 2.54 -18.63 21.85
N GLY A 191 2.98 -19.31 20.78
CA GLY A 191 4.08 -18.86 19.92
C GLY A 191 5.45 -19.31 20.40
N THR A 192 5.95 -20.36 19.77
CA THR A 192 7.36 -20.77 19.86
C THR A 192 8.19 -19.93 18.88
N ASP A 193 8.59 -18.75 19.30
CA ASP A 193 9.90 -18.16 19.02
C ASP A 193 9.95 -17.00 20.02
N ASP A 194 10.84 -17.09 21.01
CA ASP A 194 11.29 -15.92 21.76
C ASP A 194 11.33 -14.74 20.79
N ILE A 195 10.77 -13.57 21.15
CA ILE A 195 10.95 -12.33 20.39
C ILE A 195 12.42 -12.26 20.02
N ARG A 196 12.74 -12.68 18.79
CA ARG A 196 14.12 -12.83 18.39
C ARG A 196 14.55 -11.39 18.27
N PRO A 197 15.53 -10.91 19.07
CA PRO A 197 15.93 -9.52 19.07
C PRO A 197 16.10 -9.12 17.62
N TYR A 198 15.25 -8.18 17.18
CA TYR A 198 15.15 -7.67 15.81
C TYR A 198 16.46 -7.90 15.06
N LYS A 199 16.50 -8.90 14.16
CA LYS A 199 17.66 -9.07 13.30
C LYS A 199 17.79 -7.75 12.57
N LYS A 200 18.82 -6.96 12.90
CA LYS A 200 19.06 -5.67 12.25
C LYS A 200 18.90 -5.89 10.76
N ALA A 201 17.97 -5.16 10.14
CA ALA A 201 17.73 -5.27 8.71
C ALA A 201 19.08 -5.31 8.01
N CYS A 202 19.29 -6.30 7.14
CA CYS A 202 20.53 -6.39 6.39
C CYS A 202 20.72 -5.05 5.66
N THR A 203 21.71 -4.27 6.10
CA THR A 203 21.95 -2.95 5.49
C THR A 203 22.35 -3.18 4.05
N THR A 204 21.64 -2.54 3.11
CA THR A 204 21.98 -2.66 1.69
C THR A 204 23.38 -2.12 1.45
N GLU A 205 24.10 -2.66 0.47
CA GLU A 205 25.45 -2.17 0.11
C GLU A 205 25.44 -0.66 -0.19
N ALA A 206 24.38 -0.17 -0.84
CA ALA A 206 24.16 1.26 -1.07
C ALA A 206 24.05 2.06 0.25
N HIS A 207 23.35 1.55 1.26
CA HIS A 207 23.26 2.19 2.56
C HIS A 207 24.63 2.23 3.27
N LYS A 208 25.40 1.14 3.20
CA LYS A 208 26.76 1.08 3.75
C LYS A 208 27.68 2.10 3.09
N GLN A 209 27.64 2.22 1.76
CA GLN A 209 28.41 3.21 0.99
C GLN A 209 28.03 4.64 1.37
N ARG A 210 26.73 4.94 1.48
CA ARG A 210 26.24 6.25 1.95
C ARG A 210 26.78 6.56 3.36
N MET A 211 26.67 5.62 4.29
CA MET A 211 27.20 5.79 5.66
C MET A 211 28.72 5.97 5.68
N ALA A 212 29.47 5.34 4.76
CA ALA A 212 30.90 5.54 4.63
C ALA A 212 31.25 6.95 4.12
N LEU A 213 30.52 7.45 3.10
CA LEU A 213 30.67 8.81 2.60
C LEU A 213 30.37 9.86 3.69
N ILE A 214 29.28 9.71 4.43
CA ILE A 214 28.91 10.61 5.53
C ILE A 214 29.99 10.62 6.63
N ARG A 215 30.50 9.44 7.02
CA ARG A 215 31.61 9.35 8.00
C ARG A 215 32.88 10.01 7.51
N LYS A 216 33.15 9.96 6.20
CA LYS A 216 34.32 10.60 5.58
C LYS A 216 34.18 12.13 5.53
N THR A 217 32.97 12.64 5.32
CA THR A 217 32.72 14.09 5.28
C THR A 217 32.66 14.74 6.66
N LEU A 218 32.27 14.01 7.70
CA LEU A 218 32.22 14.51 9.09
C LEU A 218 33.58 14.51 9.81
N LYS A 219 34.59 13.82 9.27
CA LYS A 219 35.95 13.76 9.83
C LYS A 219 36.87 14.87 9.27
N LYS A 220 36.29 15.94 8.74
CA LYS A 220 36.98 17.04 8.07
C LYS A 220 36.52 18.35 8.70
#